data_AF-A0A8H7CVF4-F1
#
_entry.id   AF-A0A8H7CVF4-F1
#
_cell.length_a   1.000
_cell.length_b   1.000
_cell.length_c   1.000
_cell.angle_alpha   90.00
_cell.angle_beta   90.00
_cell.angle_gamma   90.00
#
_symmetry.space_group_name_H-M   'P 1'
#
loop_
_entity.id
_entity.type
_entity.pdbx_description
1 polymer ?
#
loop_
_entity_poly.entity_id
_entity_poly.type
_entity_poly.pdbx_seq_one_letter_code
_entity_poly.pdbx_strand_id
1 'polypeptide(L)'
;MLPFLLRTKVFTLSLFLCLSSTSVAFGESCGCSSLVIPVHVDVLIPKDPADPFGGLKSNASNLRRLNETYGIFGVFCQPDIVSPKSTDVIQLLVHGFSYTNQYWSPATEEFRNYSYTGFACNRGLSSLAIGLVGVGLSTRPVNASDVQYATTAAAVSQLARHLKTTSILPEVHPFKKVIGIGHSGAKGISALH
;
A
#
# COMPACT_ATOMS: atom_id res chain seq x y z
N MET A 1 -43.54 51.29 68.36
CA MET A 1 -42.97 50.09 69.02
C MET A 1 -42.15 49.33 67.98
N LEU A 2 -40.88 49.02 68.31
CA LEU A 2 -39.82 48.30 67.55
C LEU A 2 -40.27 46.90 67.00
N PRO A 3 -39.48 46.15 66.17
CA PRO A 3 -38.12 46.39 65.66
C PRO A 3 -37.82 45.98 64.18
N PHE A 4 -36.58 46.30 63.78
CA PHE A 4 -35.74 45.73 62.71
C PHE A 4 -35.79 44.20 62.60
N LEU A 5 -35.80 43.67 61.36
CA LEU A 5 -35.20 42.36 61.05
C LEU A 5 -34.56 42.35 59.64
N LEU A 6 -33.27 42.01 59.63
CA LEU A 6 -32.38 41.83 58.49
C LEU A 6 -32.91 40.78 57.51
N ARG A 7 -32.80 41.02 56.20
CA ARG A 7 -32.80 39.97 55.17
C ARG A 7 -31.42 39.87 54.53
N THR A 8 -30.70 38.83 54.93
CA THR A 8 -29.46 38.34 54.35
C THR A 8 -29.67 37.93 52.88
N LYS A 9 -28.84 38.45 51.97
CA LYS A 9 -28.74 37.96 50.59
C LYS A 9 -28.03 36.60 50.60
N VAL A 10 -28.74 35.53 50.27
CA VAL A 10 -28.14 34.22 49.98
C VAL A 10 -27.71 34.23 48.52
N PHE A 11 -26.40 34.29 48.26
CA PHE A 11 -25.82 34.04 46.95
C PHE A 11 -25.52 32.53 46.86
N THR A 12 -26.39 31.78 46.18
CA THR A 12 -26.09 30.40 45.80
C THR A 12 -25.09 30.42 44.65
N LEU A 13 -23.83 30.10 44.94
CA LEU A 13 -22.77 29.92 43.95
C LEU A 13 -22.91 28.52 43.35
N SER A 14 -23.61 28.40 42.23
CA SER A 14 -23.68 27.14 41.47
C SER A 14 -22.34 26.88 40.78
N LEU A 15 -21.53 26.01 41.36
CA LEU A 15 -20.30 25.50 40.76
C LEU A 15 -20.65 24.54 39.62
N PHE A 16 -20.73 25.05 38.40
CA PHE A 16 -20.76 24.21 37.20
C PHE A 16 -19.36 23.60 37.00
N LEU A 17 -19.18 22.36 37.47
CA LEU A 17 -18.07 21.53 37.01
C LEU A 17 -18.30 21.19 35.53
N CYS A 18 -17.70 21.99 34.65
CA CYS A 18 -17.46 21.56 33.28
C CYS A 18 -16.46 20.39 33.34
N LEU A 19 -16.97 19.16 33.41
CA LEU A 19 -16.20 18.03 32.90
C LEU A 19 -16.11 18.23 31.39
N SER A 20 -15.05 18.89 30.94
CA SER A 20 -14.62 18.80 29.56
C SER A 20 -14.29 17.34 29.32
N SER A 21 -15.23 16.59 28.76
CA SER A 21 -14.95 15.32 28.11
C SER A 21 -13.96 15.62 26.99
N THR A 22 -12.66 15.49 27.26
CA THR A 22 -11.68 15.34 26.18
C THR A 22 -11.93 13.98 25.58
N SER A 23 -12.91 13.91 24.69
CA SER A 23 -12.98 12.85 23.70
C SER A 23 -11.69 12.98 22.89
N VAL A 24 -10.68 12.20 23.27
CA VAL A 24 -9.54 11.94 22.38
C VAL A 24 -10.16 11.21 21.20
N ALA A 25 -10.53 11.98 20.18
CA ALA A 25 -10.80 11.42 18.88
C ALA A 25 -9.49 10.80 18.43
N PHE A 26 -9.38 9.48 18.55
CA PHE A 26 -8.46 8.71 17.72
C PHE A 26 -8.96 8.89 16.28
N GLY A 27 -8.56 9.99 15.63
CA GLY A 27 -8.64 10.06 14.18
C GLY A 27 -7.87 8.85 13.64
N GLU A 28 -8.46 8.14 12.67
CA GLU A 28 -7.72 7.11 11.95
C GLU A 28 -6.40 7.74 11.50
N SER A 29 -5.29 7.29 12.05
CA SER A 29 -3.97 7.93 11.86
C SER A 29 -3.37 7.66 10.48
N CYS A 30 -4.20 7.30 9.50
CA CYS A 30 -3.82 6.58 8.29
C CYS A 30 -4.81 6.81 7.14
N GLY A 31 -4.33 7.43 6.07
CA GLY A 31 -5.02 7.56 4.79
C GLY A 31 -4.60 6.49 3.79
N CYS A 32 -5.57 5.85 3.11
CA CYS A 32 -5.33 4.93 2.02
C CYS A 32 -6.03 5.40 0.73
N SER A 33 -5.31 5.34 -0.39
CA SER A 33 -5.79 5.72 -1.71
C SER A 33 -5.51 4.61 -2.73
N SER A 34 -6.48 4.34 -3.59
CA SER A 34 -6.29 3.43 -4.73
C SER A 34 -5.78 4.20 -5.94
N LEU A 35 -4.85 3.60 -6.68
CA LEU A 35 -4.27 4.19 -7.88
C LEU A 35 -3.88 3.13 -8.90
N VAL A 36 -3.74 3.55 -10.15
CA VAL A 36 -3.18 2.73 -11.23
C VAL A 36 -1.90 3.40 -11.71
N ILE A 37 -0.78 2.69 -11.60
CA ILE A 37 0.54 3.20 -11.96
C ILE A 37 0.92 2.60 -13.32
N PRO A 38 1.11 3.41 -14.38
CA PRO A 38 1.60 2.90 -15.65
C PRO A 38 3.06 2.46 -15.49
N VAL A 39 3.35 1.23 -15.90
CA VAL A 39 4.68 0.63 -15.81
C VAL A 39 5.07 0.07 -17.17
N HIS A 40 6.12 0.63 -17.74
CA HIS A 40 6.71 0.16 -18.99
C HIS A 40 7.61 -1.05 -18.73
N VAL A 41 7.35 -2.16 -19.43
CA VAL A 41 8.10 -3.41 -19.34
C VAL A 41 8.72 -3.72 -20.70
N ASP A 42 10.04 -3.87 -20.73
CA ASP A 42 10.81 -4.27 -21.91
C ASP A 42 11.76 -5.41 -21.52
N VAL A 43 11.37 -6.65 -21.79
CA VAL A 43 12.12 -7.86 -21.38
C VAL A 43 12.04 -8.98 -22.41
N LEU A 44 12.93 -9.95 -22.31
CA LEU A 44 12.81 -11.22 -23.01
C LEU A 44 12.04 -12.22 -22.13
N ILE A 45 11.00 -12.84 -22.69
CA ILE A 45 10.22 -13.89 -22.04
C ILE A 45 10.22 -15.18 -22.88
N PRO A 46 10.16 -16.36 -22.23
CA PRO A 46 9.88 -17.61 -22.92
C PRO A 46 8.65 -17.53 -23.82
N LYS A 47 8.74 -18.10 -25.03
CA LYS A 47 7.59 -18.26 -25.93
C LYS A 47 6.57 -19.24 -25.36
N ASP A 48 7.05 -20.28 -24.68
CA ASP A 48 6.21 -21.27 -23.99
C ASP A 48 6.19 -20.97 -22.48
N PRO A 49 5.05 -20.53 -21.92
CA PRO A 49 4.93 -20.22 -20.49
C PRO A 49 4.94 -21.48 -19.60
N ALA A 50 4.78 -22.69 -20.15
CA ALA A 50 4.88 -23.94 -19.40
C ALA A 50 6.33 -24.26 -18.99
N ASP A 51 7.31 -23.58 -19.60
CA ASP A 51 8.73 -23.67 -19.28
C ASP A 51 9.26 -22.32 -18.75
N PRO A 52 8.87 -21.92 -17.52
CA PRO A 52 9.17 -20.60 -16.97
C PRO A 52 10.66 -20.36 -16.67
N PHE A 53 11.47 -21.42 -16.68
CA PHE A 53 12.93 -21.35 -16.56
C PHE A 53 13.66 -21.58 -17.89
N GLY A 54 12.94 -21.77 -19.00
CA GLY A 54 13.49 -22.03 -20.33
C GLY A 54 14.29 -23.34 -20.44
N GLY A 55 14.02 -24.30 -19.54
CA GLY A 55 14.84 -25.44 -19.24
C GLY A 55 16.20 -24.97 -18.72
N LEU A 56 16.99 -25.87 -18.15
CA LEU A 56 18.43 -25.63 -17.94
C LEU A 56 19.21 -25.48 -19.29
N LYS A 57 18.52 -25.14 -20.39
CA LYS A 57 18.97 -25.06 -21.78
C LYS A 57 18.18 -23.98 -22.54
N SER A 58 18.05 -22.77 -22.00
CA SER A 58 17.40 -21.68 -22.72
C SER A 58 18.25 -21.28 -23.94
N ASN A 59 17.92 -21.82 -25.12
CA ASN A 59 18.46 -21.30 -26.38
C ASN A 59 17.72 -20.00 -26.70
N ALA A 60 18.45 -18.96 -27.14
CA ALA A 60 17.90 -17.64 -27.46
C ALA A 60 16.73 -17.69 -28.47
N SER A 61 16.65 -18.73 -29.29
CA SER A 61 15.54 -19.00 -30.22
C SER A 61 14.16 -19.15 -29.54
N ASN A 62 14.13 -19.55 -28.27
CA ASN A 62 12.89 -19.81 -27.52
C ASN A 62 12.39 -18.60 -26.72
N LEU A 63 13.10 -17.47 -26.79
CA LEU A 63 12.69 -16.22 -26.19
C LEU A 63 12.01 -15.31 -27.22
N ARG A 64 11.12 -14.44 -26.76
CA ARG A 64 10.61 -13.30 -27.52
C ARG A 64 10.72 -12.04 -26.68
N ARG A 65 10.86 -10.89 -27.35
CA ARG A 65 10.78 -9.60 -26.69
C ARG A 65 9.33 -9.26 -26.38
N LEU A 66 9.09 -8.84 -25.16
CA LEU A 66 7.86 -8.24 -24.69
C LEU A 66 8.18 -6.78 -24.37
N ASN A 67 7.52 -5.86 -25.05
CA ASN A 67 7.70 -4.42 -24.87
C ASN A 67 6.32 -3.77 -24.80
N GLU A 68 5.80 -3.60 -23.58
CA GLU A 68 4.42 -3.20 -23.33
C GLU A 68 4.32 -2.30 -22.09
N THR A 69 3.23 -1.55 -21.98
CA THR A 69 2.93 -0.77 -20.78
C THR A 69 1.73 -1.38 -20.06
N TYR A 70 1.92 -1.70 -18.78
CA TYR A 70 0.87 -2.25 -17.92
C TYR A 70 0.44 -1.22 -16.88
N GLY A 71 -0.87 -1.03 -16.73
CA GLY A 71 -1.44 -0.34 -15.57
C GLY A 71 -1.42 -1.28 -14.36
N ILE A 72 -0.59 -0.97 -13.38
CA ILE A 72 -0.49 -1.73 -12.13
C ILE A 72 -1.39 -1.08 -11.10
N PHE A 73 -2.48 -1.74 -10.73
CA PHE A 73 -3.34 -1.30 -9.66
C PHE A 73 -2.63 -1.50 -8.31
N GLY A 74 -2.76 -0.52 -7.42
CA GLY A 74 -2.30 -0.63 -6.05
C GLY A 74 -3.12 0.21 -5.08
N VAL A 75 -2.98 -0.15 -3.80
CA VAL A 75 -3.50 0.62 -2.67
C VAL A 75 -2.30 1.18 -1.92
N PHE A 76 -2.16 2.50 -1.94
CA PHE A 76 -1.16 3.24 -1.21
C PHE A 76 -1.73 3.68 0.13
N CYS A 77 -1.08 3.31 1.23
CA CYS A 77 -1.45 3.74 2.57
C CYS A 77 -0.28 4.52 3.19
N GLN A 78 -0.58 5.64 3.82
CA GLN A 78 0.40 6.48 4.51
C GLN A 78 -0.16 7.00 5.84
N PRO A 79 0.69 7.20 6.86
CA PRO A 79 0.27 7.80 8.11
C PRO A 79 -0.10 9.28 7.94
N ASP A 80 -1.13 9.74 8.65
CA ASP A 80 -1.60 11.13 8.59
C ASP A 80 -0.64 12.09 9.32
N ILE A 81 -0.02 11.62 10.41
CA ILE A 81 1.05 12.34 11.09
C ILE A 81 2.37 11.87 10.53
N VAL A 82 2.88 12.70 9.62
CA VAL A 82 4.06 12.41 8.84
C VAL A 82 5.31 12.93 9.58
N SER A 83 6.15 12.03 10.09
CA SER A 83 7.50 12.39 10.53
C SER A 83 8.46 12.44 9.32
N PRO A 84 9.52 13.27 9.32
CA PRO A 84 10.46 13.34 8.20
C PRO A 84 11.16 12.01 7.86
N LYS A 85 11.28 11.08 8.83
CA LYS A 85 11.87 9.75 8.61
C LYS A 85 10.86 8.74 8.05
N SER A 86 9.57 8.90 8.35
CA SER A 86 8.52 8.03 7.83
C SER A 86 8.14 8.32 6.38
N THR A 87 8.38 9.53 5.87
CA THR A 87 8.17 9.88 4.44
C THR A 87 9.16 9.25 3.49
N ASP A 88 10.35 8.94 3.97
CA ASP A 88 11.47 8.58 3.12
C ASP A 88 11.47 7.10 2.73
N VAL A 89 10.65 6.27 3.40
CA VAL A 89 10.64 4.81 3.26
C VAL A 89 9.24 4.32 2.89
N ILE A 90 9.15 3.50 1.85
CA ILE A 90 7.92 2.79 1.49
C ILE A 90 8.14 1.28 1.45
N GLN A 91 7.15 0.52 1.90
CA GLN A 91 7.07 -0.92 1.70
C GLN A 91 6.30 -1.24 0.41
N LEU A 92 6.94 -1.90 -0.56
CA LEU A 92 6.30 -2.40 -1.76
C LEU A 92 5.87 -3.86 -1.52
N LEU A 93 4.56 -4.06 -1.38
CA LEU A 93 3.99 -5.33 -0.94
C LEU A 93 3.50 -6.16 -2.13
N VAL A 94 4.09 -7.34 -2.31
CA VAL A 94 3.88 -8.23 -3.46
C VAL A 94 3.20 -9.52 -2.99
N HIS A 95 1.95 -9.72 -3.40
CA HIS A 95 1.18 -10.91 -3.02
C HIS A 95 1.71 -12.17 -3.74
N GLY A 96 1.45 -13.35 -3.17
CA GLY A 96 1.79 -14.62 -3.82
C GLY A 96 0.89 -14.94 -5.02
N PHE A 97 1.26 -15.94 -5.82
CA PHE A 97 0.38 -16.46 -6.86
C PHE A 97 -0.94 -16.95 -6.25
N SER A 98 -2.03 -16.87 -7.02
CA SER A 98 -3.43 -17.09 -6.60
C SER A 98 -4.06 -16.05 -5.66
N TYR A 99 -3.32 -15.00 -5.27
CA TYR A 99 -3.86 -13.88 -4.48
C TYR A 99 -3.98 -12.61 -5.32
N THR A 100 -4.52 -11.55 -4.71
CA THR A 100 -4.50 -10.16 -5.21
C THR A 100 -3.86 -9.25 -4.15
N ASN A 101 -3.83 -7.93 -4.40
CA ASN A 101 -3.39 -6.94 -3.41
C ASN A 101 -4.13 -7.04 -2.06
N GLN A 102 -5.36 -7.57 -2.05
CA GLN A 102 -6.18 -7.75 -0.83
C GLN A 102 -5.54 -8.71 0.18
N TYR A 103 -4.57 -9.54 -0.22
CA TYR A 103 -3.80 -10.38 0.71
C TYR A 103 -3.19 -9.57 1.86
N TRP A 104 -2.75 -8.34 1.59
CA TRP A 104 -2.11 -7.48 2.58
C TRP A 104 -3.09 -6.71 3.46
N SER A 105 -4.36 -6.66 3.07
CA SER A 105 -5.43 -6.04 3.85
C SER A 105 -6.79 -6.66 3.50
N PRO A 106 -7.08 -7.86 4.02
CA PRO A 106 -8.35 -8.53 3.77
C PRO A 106 -9.52 -7.67 4.25
N ALA A 107 -10.56 -7.54 3.43
CA ALA A 107 -11.74 -6.72 3.73
C ALA A 107 -12.94 -7.52 4.26
N THR A 108 -12.79 -8.83 4.46
CA THR A 108 -13.87 -9.67 4.99
C THR A 108 -13.99 -9.50 6.50
N GLU A 109 -15.21 -9.61 7.02
CA GLU A 109 -15.51 -9.41 8.44
C GLU A 109 -14.66 -10.30 9.35
N GLU A 110 -14.51 -11.57 8.97
CA GLU A 110 -13.72 -12.58 9.67
C GLU A 110 -12.24 -12.21 9.79
N PHE A 111 -11.70 -11.46 8.82
CA PHE A 111 -10.26 -11.13 8.75
C PHE A 111 -9.97 -9.64 8.94
N ARG A 112 -10.94 -8.84 9.42
CA ARG A 112 -10.79 -7.39 9.60
C ARG A 112 -9.59 -6.97 10.46
N ASN A 113 -9.15 -7.84 11.38
CA ASN A 113 -8.00 -7.59 12.26
C ASN A 113 -6.65 -8.03 11.67
N TYR A 114 -6.62 -8.56 10.44
CA TYR A 114 -5.42 -9.10 9.78
C TYR A 114 -4.85 -8.16 8.70
N SER A 115 -5.18 -6.87 8.75
CA SER A 115 -4.60 -5.88 7.83
C SER A 115 -3.15 -5.57 8.18
N TYR A 116 -2.22 -6.04 7.33
CA TYR A 116 -0.82 -5.69 7.43
C TYR A 116 -0.58 -4.22 7.07
N THR A 117 -1.27 -3.68 6.05
CA THR A 117 -1.14 -2.26 5.68
C THR A 117 -1.62 -1.35 6.80
N GLY A 118 -2.74 -1.67 7.46
CA GLY A 118 -3.22 -0.95 8.64
C GLY A 118 -2.26 -1.06 9.82
N PHE A 119 -1.74 -2.25 10.10
CA PHE A 119 -0.74 -2.48 11.15
C PHE A 119 0.55 -1.65 10.94
N ALA A 120 1.05 -1.61 9.70
CA ALA A 120 2.26 -0.89 9.32
C ALA A 120 2.02 0.63 9.36
N CYS A 121 0.89 1.07 8.83
CA CYS A 121 0.55 2.48 8.78
C CYS A 121 0.38 3.08 10.19
N ASN A 122 -0.27 2.36 11.13
CA ASN A 122 -0.37 2.78 12.53
C ASN A 122 0.98 2.88 13.26
N ARG A 123 2.06 2.39 12.65
CA ARG A 123 3.45 2.51 13.12
C ARG A 123 4.26 3.54 12.34
N GLY A 124 3.59 4.37 11.54
CA GLY A 124 4.21 5.40 10.74
C GLY A 124 4.93 4.86 9.50
N LEU A 125 4.51 3.71 8.94
CA LEU A 125 5.14 3.15 7.74
C LEU A 125 4.19 3.24 6.54
N SER A 126 4.66 3.89 5.48
CA SER A 126 3.95 3.91 4.20
C SER A 126 4.09 2.56 3.49
N SER A 127 3.02 2.14 2.81
CA SER A 127 2.98 0.89 2.04
C SER A 127 2.23 1.05 0.72
N LEU A 128 2.63 0.29 -0.28
CA LEU A 128 1.93 0.13 -1.55
C LEU A 128 1.69 -1.36 -1.79
N ALA A 129 0.44 -1.81 -1.63
CA ALA A 129 0.02 -3.17 -1.95
C ALA A 129 -0.47 -3.23 -3.41
N ILE A 130 0.23 -3.99 -4.25
CA ILE A 130 -0.04 -4.03 -5.70
C ILE A 130 -0.72 -5.30 -6.15
N GLY A 131 -1.49 -5.24 -7.23
CA GLY A 131 -1.88 -6.40 -8.02
C GLY A 131 -0.84 -6.67 -9.11
N LEU A 132 -0.41 -7.92 -9.25
CA LEU A 132 0.52 -8.31 -10.32
C LEU A 132 -0.13 -8.14 -11.73
N VAL A 133 0.69 -8.13 -12.78
CA VAL A 133 0.19 -8.13 -14.18
C VAL A 133 -0.78 -9.30 -14.37
N GLY A 134 -1.94 -9.05 -14.99
CA GLY A 134 -2.99 -10.05 -15.18
C GLY A 134 -3.89 -10.30 -13.96
N VAL A 135 -3.62 -9.70 -12.81
CA VAL A 135 -4.30 -10.00 -11.54
C VAL A 135 -5.13 -8.82 -11.03
N GLY A 136 -6.33 -9.12 -10.54
CA GLY A 136 -7.20 -8.13 -9.89
C GLY A 136 -7.62 -7.02 -10.85
N LEU A 137 -7.32 -5.77 -10.46
CA LEU A 137 -7.61 -4.56 -11.23
C LEU A 137 -6.41 -4.06 -12.06
N SER A 138 -5.27 -4.75 -12.02
CA SER A 138 -4.16 -4.48 -12.92
C SER A 138 -4.50 -4.91 -14.35
N THR A 139 -3.77 -4.38 -15.33
CA THR A 139 -3.96 -4.72 -16.74
C THR A 139 -3.91 -6.24 -16.95
N ARG A 140 -4.95 -6.75 -17.63
CA ARG A 140 -4.97 -8.11 -18.19
C ARG A 140 -4.43 -8.03 -19.62
N PRO A 141 -3.26 -8.62 -19.91
CA PRO A 141 -2.72 -8.62 -21.27
C PRO A 141 -3.68 -9.33 -22.23
N VAL A 142 -3.72 -8.88 -23.49
CA VAL A 142 -4.49 -9.55 -24.55
C VAL A 142 -3.98 -10.98 -24.76
N ASN A 143 -2.66 -11.17 -24.67
CA ASN A 143 -2.04 -12.48 -24.75
C ASN A 143 -1.77 -13.02 -23.34
N ALA A 144 -2.47 -14.08 -22.95
CA ALA A 144 -2.29 -14.72 -21.65
C ALA A 144 -0.85 -15.22 -21.42
N SER A 145 -0.10 -15.54 -22.48
CA SER A 145 1.32 -15.92 -22.39
C SER A 145 2.24 -14.77 -22.01
N ASP A 146 1.78 -13.52 -21.92
CA ASP A 146 2.57 -12.41 -21.36
C ASP A 146 2.60 -12.45 -19.83
N VAL A 147 1.65 -13.13 -19.18
CA VAL A 147 1.56 -13.23 -17.72
C VAL A 147 2.56 -14.27 -17.21
N GLN A 148 3.83 -13.87 -17.15
CA GLN A 148 4.95 -14.70 -16.74
C GLN A 148 5.71 -14.10 -15.57
N TYR A 149 6.57 -14.93 -14.95
CA TYR A 149 7.44 -14.51 -13.86
C TYR A 149 8.35 -13.34 -14.27
N ALA A 150 8.99 -13.42 -15.45
CA ALA A 150 9.86 -12.38 -15.96
C ALA A 150 9.13 -11.04 -16.18
N THR A 151 7.94 -11.07 -16.79
CA THR A 151 7.08 -9.88 -16.95
C THR A 151 6.74 -9.25 -15.62
N THR A 152 6.35 -10.08 -14.64
CA THR A 152 5.98 -9.62 -13.32
C THR A 152 7.16 -9.03 -12.56
N ALA A 153 8.33 -9.68 -12.59
CA ALA A 153 9.55 -9.19 -11.99
C ALA A 153 10.00 -7.85 -12.58
N ALA A 154 9.91 -7.72 -13.91
CA ALA A 154 10.18 -6.48 -14.60
C ALA A 154 9.23 -5.36 -14.16
N ALA A 155 7.91 -5.62 -14.14
CA ALA A 155 6.93 -4.64 -13.70
C ALA A 155 7.18 -4.17 -12.26
N VAL A 156 7.43 -5.09 -11.34
CA VAL A 156 7.73 -4.74 -9.93
C VAL A 156 9.05 -3.96 -9.82
N SER A 157 10.06 -4.30 -10.61
CA SER A 157 11.33 -3.58 -10.65
C SER A 157 11.20 -2.14 -11.12
N GLN A 158 10.44 -1.95 -12.21
CA GLN A 158 10.20 -0.65 -12.78
C GLN A 158 9.36 0.20 -11.82
N LEU A 159 8.39 -0.41 -11.14
CA LEU A 159 7.60 0.26 -10.11
C LEU A 159 8.45 0.67 -8.89
N ALA A 160 9.33 -0.20 -8.40
CA ALA A 160 10.26 0.14 -7.32
C ALA A 160 11.16 1.33 -7.71
N ARG A 161 11.56 1.42 -8.97
CA ARG A 161 12.27 2.59 -9.49
C ARG A 161 11.37 3.83 -9.54
N HIS A 162 10.14 3.73 -10.05
CA HIS A 162 9.18 4.83 -10.07
C HIS A 162 8.97 5.41 -8.67
N LEU A 163 8.83 4.57 -7.65
CA LEU A 163 8.71 5.02 -6.26
C LEU A 163 9.90 5.85 -5.79
N LYS A 164 11.11 5.63 -6.33
CA LYS A 164 12.32 6.40 -6.00
C LYS A 164 12.50 7.67 -6.83
N THR A 165 11.95 7.71 -8.03
CA THR A 165 12.26 8.76 -9.01
C THR A 165 11.09 9.67 -9.36
N THR A 166 9.87 9.25 -9.06
CA THR A 166 8.63 9.94 -9.47
C THR A 166 7.61 9.96 -8.33
N SER A 167 6.81 11.02 -8.30
CA SER A 167 5.64 11.11 -7.44
C SER A 167 4.51 10.25 -8.00
N ILE A 168 3.99 9.33 -7.19
CA ILE A 168 2.86 8.46 -7.56
C ILE A 168 1.50 9.14 -7.37
N LEU A 169 1.47 10.20 -6.56
CA LEU A 169 0.33 11.08 -6.30
C LEU A 169 0.87 12.51 -6.15
N PRO A 170 0.08 13.57 -6.43
CA PRO A 170 0.55 14.96 -6.40
C PRO A 170 1.22 15.38 -5.07
N GLU A 171 0.68 14.91 -3.95
CA GLU A 171 1.13 15.23 -2.58
C GLU A 171 2.26 14.31 -2.08
N VAL A 172 2.64 13.28 -2.85
CA VAL A 172 3.58 12.23 -2.42
C VAL A 172 4.92 12.42 -3.13
N HIS A 173 5.94 12.84 -2.39
CA HIS A 173 7.30 12.93 -2.92
C HIS A 173 7.91 11.54 -3.16
N PRO A 174 8.90 11.43 -4.06
CA PRO A 174 9.63 10.17 -4.25
C PRO A 174 10.32 9.69 -2.97
N PHE A 175 10.32 8.37 -2.76
CA PHE A 175 10.88 7.73 -1.57
C PHE A 175 12.39 7.50 -1.71
N LYS A 176 13.16 7.78 -0.65
CA LYS A 176 14.59 7.49 -0.62
C LYS A 176 14.89 5.99 -0.56
N LYS A 177 14.00 5.23 0.09
CA LYS A 177 14.13 3.79 0.28
C LYS A 177 12.83 3.08 -0.06
N VAL A 178 12.95 2.00 -0.83
CA VAL A 178 11.86 1.07 -1.13
C VAL A 178 12.26 -0.27 -0.55
N ILE A 179 11.36 -0.89 0.22
CA ILE A 179 11.55 -2.21 0.81
C ILE A 179 10.55 -3.17 0.16
N GLY A 180 11.04 -4.14 -0.60
CA GLY A 180 10.19 -5.18 -1.18
C GLY A 180 9.80 -6.23 -0.13
N ILE A 181 8.50 -6.52 -0.01
CA ILE A 181 7.98 -7.57 0.87
C ILE A 181 7.13 -8.53 0.04
N GLY A 182 7.57 -9.78 -0.09
CA GLY A 182 6.91 -10.79 -0.93
C GLY A 182 6.39 -11.98 -0.12
N HIS A 183 5.18 -12.44 -0.45
CA HIS A 183 4.62 -13.68 0.10
C HIS A 183 4.70 -14.86 -0.92
N SER A 184 5.01 -16.06 -0.41
CA SER A 184 5.06 -17.29 -1.21
C SER A 184 5.90 -17.14 -2.49
N GLY A 185 5.36 -17.48 -3.67
CA GLY A 185 6.04 -17.37 -4.96
C GLY A 185 6.54 -15.97 -5.34
N ALA A 186 6.06 -14.91 -4.67
CA ALA A 186 6.56 -13.55 -4.89
C ALA A 186 7.85 -13.21 -4.12
N LYS A 187 8.35 -14.08 -3.25
CA LYS A 187 9.62 -13.83 -2.53
C LYS A 187 10.78 -13.55 -3.48
N GLY A 188 10.89 -14.31 -4.57
CA GLY A 188 11.94 -14.09 -5.58
C GLY A 188 11.72 -12.82 -6.41
N ILE A 189 10.48 -12.34 -6.53
CA ILE A 189 10.15 -11.10 -7.24
C ILE A 189 10.55 -9.89 -6.40
N SER A 190 10.29 -9.93 -5.09
CA SER A 190 10.64 -8.87 -4.15
C SER A 190 12.13 -8.80 -3.78
N ALA A 191 12.90 -9.86 -4.03
CA ALA A 191 14.33 -9.92 -3.72
C ALA A 191 15.23 -9.26 -4.78
N LEU A 192 14.67 -8.81 -5.91
CA LEU A 192 15.43 -8.25 -7.02
C LEU A 192 15.78 -6.76 -6.85
N HIS A 193 15.49 -6.15 -5.68
CA HIS A 193 15.49 -4.69 -5.47
C HIS A 193 16.15 -4.22 -4.17
#